data_AF-H0EVE4-F1
#
_entry.id   AF-H0EVE4-F1
#
_cell.length_a   1.000
_cell.length_b   1.000
_cell.length_c   1.000
_cell.angle_alpha   90.00
_cell.angle_beta   90.00
_cell.angle_gamma   90.00
#
_symmetry.space_group_name_H-M   'P 1'
#
loop_
_entity.id
_entity.type
_entity.pdbx_description
1 polymer ?
#
loop_
_entity_poly.entity_id
_entity_poly.type
_entity_poly.pdbx_seq_one_letter_code
_entity_poly.pdbx_strand_id
1 'polypeptide(L)'
;MPSEDNPVYTLAEGCPVGDPSASVILKGITPGSGGLSLLEDTQLLETLAHFPRERIPERVVHAKAAGAWGEFEVTHDISDVTSAAFLSEVGKKTKVLARLSTVAGEKGSSDTARDIRGFALKMFTEEGNWDFVGNDLPVFFIRDPVKFPSLNRSHKRHPQTDVPDSNMFWDFHNNNQEGVHCLMQLFGGRGVPASLRNVNGYGNHTFKFGKPGENTFKYCKIQFKPDAGVTTLTQEESVKLAGTEPDYHVKDMYNAIERGDYPTWTMYLQVMDPKDAESYRWNIFDITRIWPHKDYPLRPVGRLTLNRNPENHFQDIEQAAFSPSTLVPGIAASADIMLQARMFSYPDAARYRQYANVRPTKVFRGTHSPLRNCKTGQLDWVIIRENSEGEYAGHGGRSHQGQPWETATEVSIFTRHGVERLMRFAFETARSRPKKHITVVTKSNAQRNGMVMWDEIAALVAKDFPDLKVDKMLVDAMTTRMVLKPESLDTIVATNLHADILSDLAAALAGSIGIAPTSNLDPTRENPSMFEPIHGSAFDITGKGIANPVATFWTACEMLSWLGEKEAADQLLEIVEDVCEKGIMTADLGGSATTIEVTQAVCDEIDSKLGQKK
;
A
#
# COMPACT_ATOMS: atom_id res chain seq x y z
N MET A 1 -12.31 14.28 46.06
CA MET A 1 -10.96 13.75 46.38
C MET A 1 -10.41 13.19 45.09
N PRO A 2 -9.25 13.65 44.58
CA PRO A 2 -8.58 13.02 43.45
C PRO A 2 -8.18 11.61 43.89
N SER A 3 -8.36 10.59 43.04
CA SER A 3 -7.93 9.23 43.34
C SER A 3 -6.42 9.20 43.63
N GLU A 4 -6.05 8.64 44.78
CA GLU A 4 -4.69 8.62 45.37
C GLU A 4 -3.68 7.66 44.71
N ASP A 5 -3.93 7.17 43.49
CA ASP A 5 -2.97 6.30 42.81
C ASP A 5 -2.17 7.11 41.77
N ASN A 6 -1.01 7.61 42.19
CA ASN A 6 -0.01 8.08 41.22
C ASN A 6 0.36 6.91 40.29
N PRO A 7 0.36 7.10 38.96
CA PRO A 7 0.75 6.05 38.03
C PRO A 7 2.18 5.57 38.32
N VAL A 8 2.37 4.26 38.36
CA VAL A 8 3.68 3.62 38.54
C VAL A 8 4.40 3.61 37.21
N TYR A 9 5.64 4.12 37.17
CA TYR A 9 6.49 3.99 35.99
C TYR A 9 6.88 2.52 35.81
N THR A 10 6.73 2.01 34.59
CA THR A 10 7.07 0.63 34.26
C THR A 10 7.96 0.55 33.02
N LEU A 11 8.71 -0.55 32.91
CA LEU A 11 9.26 -1.03 31.64
C LEU A 11 8.13 -1.44 30.68
N ALA A 12 8.47 -1.75 29.43
CA ALA A 12 7.47 -2.11 28.41
C ALA A 12 6.62 -3.33 28.80
N GLU A 13 7.21 -4.29 29.52
CA GLU A 13 6.54 -5.51 30.01
C GLU A 13 5.81 -5.30 31.37
N GLY A 14 5.65 -4.06 31.82
CA GLY A 14 4.91 -3.73 33.05
C GLY A 14 5.70 -3.90 34.35
N CYS A 15 7.02 -4.13 34.29
CA CYS A 15 7.88 -4.21 35.48
C CYS A 15 8.05 -2.82 36.13
N PRO A 16 7.70 -2.62 37.42
CA PRO A 16 7.87 -1.34 38.09
C PRO A 16 9.32 -0.86 38.12
N VAL A 17 9.52 0.42 37.84
CA VAL A 17 10.81 1.10 37.89
C VAL A 17 10.94 1.84 39.22
N GLY A 18 12.07 1.63 39.91
CA GLY A 18 12.34 2.28 41.21
C GLY A 18 12.61 3.78 41.11
N ASP A 19 13.39 4.22 40.12
CA ASP A 19 13.67 5.63 39.83
C ASP A 19 13.72 5.87 38.31
N PRO A 20 12.70 6.50 37.70
CA PRO A 20 12.67 6.73 36.26
C PRO A 20 13.67 7.79 35.78
N SER A 21 14.31 8.52 36.71
CA SER A 21 15.21 9.65 36.39
C SER A 21 16.70 9.28 36.41
N ALA A 22 17.05 8.07 36.83
CA ALA A 22 18.43 7.66 37.01
C ALA A 22 18.72 6.31 36.34
N SER A 23 19.91 6.21 35.74
CA SER A 23 20.47 4.92 35.30
C SER A 23 21.09 4.17 36.48
N VAL A 24 21.09 2.85 36.41
CA VAL A 24 21.86 1.97 37.29
C VAL A 24 23.35 2.18 37.03
N ILE A 25 24.04 2.66 38.07
CA ILE A 25 25.48 2.88 38.04
C ILE A 25 26.16 2.16 39.21
N LEU A 26 27.32 1.58 38.95
CA LEU A 26 28.25 1.22 40.00
C LEU A 26 28.97 2.49 40.47
N LYS A 27 28.60 3.01 41.65
CA LYS A 27 29.26 4.18 42.26
C LYS A 27 30.65 3.81 42.73
N GLY A 28 31.64 4.65 42.46
CA GLY A 28 32.98 4.47 43.01
C GLY A 28 33.02 4.67 44.54
N ILE A 29 34.03 4.05 45.18
CA ILE A 29 34.13 3.92 46.64
C ILE A 29 34.44 5.27 47.32
N THR A 30 35.03 6.22 46.59
CA THR A 30 35.42 7.53 47.12
C THR A 30 34.48 8.61 46.61
N PRO A 31 34.03 9.56 47.45
CA PRO A 31 33.22 10.69 46.98
C PRO A 31 33.89 11.42 45.80
N GLY A 32 33.17 11.55 44.68
CA GLY A 32 33.66 12.22 43.47
C GLY A 32 34.41 11.35 42.46
N SER A 33 34.60 10.05 42.70
CA SER A 33 35.36 9.15 41.79
C SER A 33 34.63 8.70 40.52
N GLY A 34 33.50 9.32 40.15
CA GLY A 34 32.66 8.90 39.02
C GLY A 34 31.90 7.58 39.24
N GLY A 35 31.18 7.11 38.23
CA GLY A 35 30.45 5.84 38.24
C GLY A 35 30.51 5.16 36.87
N LEU A 36 30.30 3.84 36.86
CA LEU A 36 30.23 3.04 35.63
C LEU A 36 28.77 2.65 35.36
N SER A 37 28.24 2.98 34.17
CA SER A 37 26.95 2.46 33.71
C SER A 37 27.07 0.96 33.44
N LEU A 38 26.02 0.21 33.75
CA LEU A 38 26.01 -1.25 33.62
C LEU A 38 25.08 -1.68 32.49
N LEU A 39 25.47 -2.70 31.72
CA LEU A 39 24.66 -3.23 30.63
C LEU A 39 23.38 -3.95 31.13
N GLU A 40 23.31 -4.29 32.42
CA GLU A 40 22.12 -4.88 33.04
C GLU A 40 20.95 -3.88 33.24
N ASP A 41 21.21 -2.58 33.04
CA ASP A 41 20.21 -1.52 33.15
C ASP A 41 19.18 -1.60 32.00
N THR A 42 18.15 -2.42 32.21
CA THR A 42 17.11 -2.68 31.22
C THR A 42 16.30 -1.41 30.91
N GLN A 43 16.07 -0.55 31.91
CA GLN A 43 15.38 0.73 31.73
C GLN A 43 16.15 1.65 30.77
N LEU A 44 17.45 1.80 31.01
CA LEU A 44 18.31 2.61 30.14
C LEU A 44 18.32 2.05 28.72
N LEU A 45 18.50 0.73 28.57
CA LEU A 45 18.56 0.09 27.27
C LEU A 45 17.24 0.20 26.49
N GLU A 46 16.10 -0.08 27.11
CA GLU A 46 14.79 0.01 26.47
C GLU A 46 14.45 1.47 26.08
N THR A 47 14.69 2.42 26.98
CA THR A 47 14.43 3.85 26.72
C THR A 47 15.26 4.36 25.55
N LEU A 48 16.58 4.08 25.57
CA LEU A 48 17.49 4.47 24.50
C LEU A 48 17.29 3.66 23.21
N ALA A 49 16.70 2.47 23.29
CA ALA A 49 16.32 1.71 22.11
C ALA A 49 15.02 2.24 21.48
N HIS A 50 14.04 2.65 22.27
CA HIS A 50 12.78 3.19 21.77
C HIS A 50 13.01 4.51 21.02
N PHE A 51 13.74 5.45 21.63
CA PHE A 51 13.95 6.81 21.09
C PHE A 51 14.41 6.89 19.62
N PRO A 52 15.52 6.23 19.19
CA PRO A 52 15.97 6.29 17.80
C PRO A 52 15.01 5.58 16.82
N ARG A 53 14.01 4.85 17.31
CA ARG A 53 13.02 4.09 16.53
C ARG A 53 11.64 4.76 16.49
N GLU A 54 11.47 5.94 17.10
CA GLU A 54 10.21 6.68 17.08
C GLU A 54 9.85 7.25 15.70
N ARG A 55 10.80 7.32 14.77
CA ARG A 55 10.56 7.85 13.41
C ARG A 55 10.20 6.72 12.46
N ILE A 56 9.05 6.86 11.81
CA ILE A 56 8.67 6.09 10.63
C ILE A 56 8.89 6.95 9.38
N PRO A 57 9.02 6.34 8.18
CA PRO A 57 9.04 7.09 6.94
C PRO A 57 7.81 8.01 6.85
N GLU A 58 8.04 9.27 6.48
CA GLU A 58 6.94 10.17 6.14
C GLU A 58 6.28 9.75 4.82
N ARG A 59 5.08 10.27 4.55
CA ARG A 59 4.43 10.07 3.25
C ARG A 59 5.27 10.70 2.14
N VAL A 60 5.47 9.99 1.03
CA VAL A 60 6.21 10.47 -0.15
C VAL A 60 5.68 11.82 -0.64
N VAL A 61 4.36 12.00 -0.58
CA VAL A 61 3.63 13.24 -0.84
C VAL A 61 2.63 13.46 0.29
N HIS A 62 2.26 14.71 0.53
CA HIS A 62 1.32 15.09 1.60
C HIS A 62 1.84 14.79 3.02
N ALA A 63 3.15 14.96 3.26
CA ALA A 63 3.78 14.69 4.55
C ALA A 63 3.28 15.65 5.64
N LYS A 64 3.27 16.96 5.38
CA LYS A 64 2.76 17.99 6.30
C LYS A 64 1.23 18.03 6.30
N ALA A 65 0.61 17.89 7.47
CA ALA A 65 -0.84 17.88 7.59
C ALA A 65 -1.35 18.33 8.96
N ALA A 66 -2.58 18.85 8.96
CA ALA A 66 -3.45 18.93 10.12
C ALA A 66 -4.44 17.75 10.08
N GLY A 67 -4.88 17.27 11.23
CA GLY A 67 -5.92 16.25 11.29
C GLY A 67 -6.81 16.40 12.50
N ALA A 68 -8.04 15.90 12.37
CA ALA A 68 -9.07 15.99 13.40
C ALA A 68 -10.12 14.90 13.23
N TRP A 69 -10.78 14.55 14.33
CA TRP A 69 -11.96 13.71 14.36
C TRP A 69 -13.23 14.54 14.22
N GLY A 70 -14.28 13.91 13.70
CA GLY A 70 -15.56 14.55 13.47
C GLY A 70 -16.68 13.58 13.15
N GLU A 71 -17.77 14.14 12.64
CA GLU A 71 -18.95 13.42 12.19
C GLU A 71 -19.41 13.93 10.83
N PHE A 72 -19.89 13.03 9.99
CA PHE A 72 -20.65 13.34 8.79
C PHE A 72 -22.12 13.01 9.03
N GLU A 73 -23.00 13.99 8.86
CA GLU A 73 -24.45 13.86 9.01
C GLU A 73 -25.14 14.00 7.66
N VAL A 74 -25.97 13.03 7.29
CA VAL A 74 -26.80 13.11 6.07
C VAL A 74 -27.88 14.16 6.29
N THR A 75 -28.04 15.10 5.36
CA THR A 75 -29.02 16.20 5.47
C THR A 75 -30.09 16.16 4.38
N HIS A 76 -29.83 15.41 3.30
CA HIS A 76 -30.72 15.30 2.16
C HIS A 76 -30.80 13.84 1.73
N ASP A 77 -31.99 13.41 1.34
CA ASP A 77 -32.19 12.10 0.74
C ASP A 77 -31.53 12.05 -0.64
N ILE A 78 -30.65 11.05 -0.82
CA ILE A 78 -29.97 10.75 -2.08
C ILE A 78 -30.11 9.29 -2.48
N SER A 79 -31.12 8.61 -1.94
CA SER A 79 -31.42 7.20 -2.22
C SER A 79 -31.78 6.94 -3.68
N ASP A 80 -32.03 7.97 -4.50
CA ASP A 80 -32.15 7.86 -5.96
C ASP A 80 -30.80 7.60 -6.66
N VAL A 81 -29.67 7.92 -6.01
CA VAL A 81 -28.32 7.88 -6.60
C VAL A 81 -27.50 6.67 -6.11
N THR A 82 -27.64 6.28 -4.84
CA THR A 82 -26.82 5.21 -4.25
C THR A 82 -27.58 4.44 -3.17
N SER A 83 -27.19 3.19 -2.96
CA SER A 83 -27.63 2.36 -1.82
C SER A 83 -26.61 2.32 -0.68
N ALA A 84 -25.58 3.17 -0.67
CA ALA A 84 -24.55 3.15 0.37
C ALA A 84 -25.15 3.40 1.77
N ALA A 85 -24.95 2.48 2.71
CA ALA A 85 -25.69 2.45 3.97
C ALA A 85 -25.52 3.73 4.81
N PHE A 86 -24.34 4.34 4.82
CA PHE A 86 -24.11 5.58 5.58
C PHE A 86 -24.83 6.81 5.02
N LEU A 87 -25.37 6.73 3.79
CA LEU A 87 -26.14 7.78 3.11
C LEU A 87 -27.64 7.49 3.04
N SER A 88 -28.10 6.40 3.67
CA SER A 88 -29.46 5.86 3.49
C SER A 88 -30.58 6.65 4.17
N GLU A 89 -30.27 7.46 5.18
CA GLU A 89 -31.29 8.13 5.99
C GLU A 89 -30.83 9.54 6.39
N VAL A 90 -31.72 10.53 6.25
CA VAL A 90 -31.49 11.91 6.72
C VAL A 90 -31.38 11.92 8.25
N GLY A 91 -30.35 12.59 8.77
CA GLY A 91 -29.99 12.62 10.19
C GLY A 91 -29.01 11.53 10.61
N LYS A 92 -28.71 10.56 9.73
CA LYS A 92 -27.73 9.52 10.02
C LYS A 92 -26.33 10.11 10.15
N LYS A 93 -25.62 9.72 11.21
CA LYS A 93 -24.28 10.19 11.54
C LYS A 93 -23.24 9.09 11.38
N THR A 94 -22.09 9.47 10.81
CA THR A 94 -20.94 8.58 10.60
C THR A 94 -19.71 9.22 11.19
N LYS A 95 -18.95 8.49 12.01
CA LYS A 95 -17.67 8.97 12.56
C LYS A 95 -16.67 9.20 11.42
N VAL A 96 -15.89 10.27 11.51
CA VAL A 96 -14.90 10.65 10.50
C VAL A 96 -13.53 10.94 11.13
N LEU A 97 -12.47 10.48 10.48
CA LEU A 97 -11.12 10.99 10.66
C LEU A 97 -10.73 11.81 9.43
N ALA A 98 -10.38 13.07 9.61
CA ALA A 98 -9.95 13.97 8.56
C ALA A 98 -8.45 14.24 8.64
N ARG A 99 -7.79 14.31 7.48
CA ARG A 99 -6.39 14.72 7.33
C ARG A 99 -6.28 15.67 6.13
N LEU A 100 -5.97 16.93 6.41
CA LEU A 100 -5.80 17.99 5.41
C LEU A 100 -4.34 18.40 5.36
N SER A 101 -3.75 18.44 4.16
CA SER A 101 -2.29 18.47 4.00
C SER A 101 -1.82 19.46 2.93
N THR A 102 -0.54 19.81 2.91
CA THR A 102 0.12 20.26 1.66
C THR A 102 0.46 19.03 0.80
N VAL A 103 1.25 19.14 -0.27
CA VAL A 103 1.62 18.00 -1.14
C VAL A 103 3.14 17.81 -1.25
N ALA A 104 3.83 18.85 -1.72
CA ALA A 104 5.23 18.75 -2.14
C ALA A 104 6.20 18.76 -0.96
N GLY A 105 5.93 19.56 0.07
CA GLY A 105 6.82 19.70 1.21
C GLY A 105 6.93 18.45 2.09
N GLU A 106 8.09 18.27 2.71
CA GLU A 106 8.33 17.31 3.79
C GLU A 106 7.53 17.64 5.06
N LYS A 107 7.51 16.75 6.05
CA LYS A 107 6.78 16.95 7.32
C LYS A 107 7.17 18.22 8.08
N GLY A 108 8.40 18.69 7.91
CA GLY A 108 8.94 19.91 8.51
C GLY A 108 8.69 21.19 7.70
N SER A 109 8.07 21.09 6.53
CA SER A 109 7.78 22.24 5.67
C SER A 109 6.70 23.18 6.24
N SER A 110 6.55 24.37 5.63
CA SER A 110 5.55 25.37 6.02
C SER A 110 4.17 25.07 5.45
N ASP A 111 3.14 25.24 6.28
CA ASP A 111 1.72 25.16 5.96
C ASP A 111 1.25 26.18 4.90
N THR A 112 1.90 27.33 4.82
CA THR A 112 1.52 28.46 3.96
C THR A 112 2.30 28.51 2.65
N ALA A 113 3.11 27.48 2.35
CA ALA A 113 3.75 27.34 1.05
C ALA A 113 2.69 27.25 -0.07
N ARG A 114 2.96 27.85 -1.24
CA ARG A 114 2.06 27.75 -2.39
C ARG A 114 2.05 26.31 -2.89
N ASP A 115 0.93 25.63 -2.73
CA ASP A 115 0.81 24.21 -3.04
C ASP A 115 -0.67 23.82 -3.17
N ILE A 116 -0.95 22.64 -3.70
CA ILE A 116 -2.26 22.01 -3.54
C ILE A 116 -2.47 21.65 -2.07
N ARG A 117 -3.72 21.62 -1.61
CA ARG A 117 -4.07 21.02 -0.32
C ARG A 117 -4.73 19.66 -0.51
N GLY A 118 -4.21 18.63 0.15
CA GLY A 118 -4.89 17.34 0.25
C GLY A 118 -6.11 17.45 1.16
N PHE A 119 -7.19 16.75 0.80
CA PHE A 119 -8.42 16.67 1.58
C PHE A 119 -8.82 15.20 1.69
N ALA A 120 -8.37 14.53 2.75
CA ALA A 120 -8.64 13.11 2.98
C ALA A 120 -9.59 12.92 4.17
N LEU A 121 -10.61 12.09 3.99
CA LEU A 121 -11.54 11.67 5.03
C LEU A 121 -11.60 10.14 5.05
N LYS A 122 -11.61 9.56 6.26
CA LYS A 122 -11.99 8.16 6.49
C LYS A 122 -13.30 8.16 7.24
N MET A 123 -14.33 7.63 6.61
CA MET A 123 -15.67 7.47 7.18
C MET A 123 -15.84 6.05 7.69
N PHE A 124 -16.11 5.90 8.98
CA PHE A 124 -16.29 4.60 9.63
C PHE A 124 -17.75 4.17 9.52
N THR A 125 -18.12 3.61 8.38
CA THR A 125 -19.51 3.19 8.09
C THR A 125 -19.81 1.81 8.67
N GLU A 126 -21.09 1.44 8.75
CA GLU A 126 -21.50 0.10 9.16
C GLU A 126 -21.16 -1.02 8.16
N GLU A 127 -20.86 -0.68 6.91
CA GLU A 127 -20.49 -1.62 5.84
C GLU A 127 -18.99 -1.58 5.53
N GLY A 128 -18.18 -1.11 6.50
CA GLY A 128 -16.74 -0.94 6.37
C GLY A 128 -16.32 0.52 6.24
N ASN A 129 -15.01 0.75 6.16
CA ASN A 129 -14.50 2.10 5.98
C ASN A 129 -14.71 2.57 4.54
N TRP A 130 -15.09 3.83 4.38
CA TRP A 130 -15.04 4.53 3.10
C TRP A 130 -14.04 5.68 3.17
N ASP A 131 -13.07 5.69 2.27
CA ASP A 131 -12.08 6.76 2.19
C ASP A 131 -12.37 7.70 1.02
N PHE A 132 -12.59 8.97 1.33
CA PHE A 132 -12.56 10.06 0.37
C PHE A 132 -11.13 10.62 0.33
N VAL A 133 -10.45 10.52 -0.81
CA VAL A 133 -9.06 10.99 -0.96
C VAL A 133 -8.95 12.00 -2.09
N GLY A 134 -9.28 13.25 -1.78
CA GLY A 134 -9.36 14.38 -2.70
C GLY A 134 -8.30 15.46 -2.48
N ASN A 135 -8.46 16.58 -3.20
CA ASN A 135 -7.66 17.80 -3.08
C ASN A 135 -8.57 19.04 -3.05
N ASP A 136 -8.03 20.19 -2.66
CA ASP A 136 -8.75 21.47 -2.66
C ASP A 136 -8.93 22.11 -4.04
N LEU A 137 -8.09 21.75 -5.00
CA LEU A 137 -8.24 22.13 -6.40
C LEU A 137 -9.09 21.10 -7.15
N PRO A 138 -10.01 21.52 -8.04
CA PRO A 138 -11.00 20.63 -8.67
C PRO A 138 -10.44 19.77 -9.81
N VAL A 139 -9.16 19.90 -10.12
CA VAL A 139 -8.46 19.22 -11.22
C VAL A 139 -7.05 18.87 -10.78
N PHE A 140 -6.41 17.98 -11.53
CA PHE A 140 -5.03 17.56 -11.28
C PHE A 140 -4.09 17.94 -12.44
N PHE A 141 -2.77 17.85 -12.20
CA PHE A 141 -1.74 18.25 -13.19
C PHE A 141 -1.60 17.29 -14.35
N ILE A 142 -1.91 16.01 -14.15
CA ILE A 142 -1.68 14.95 -15.14
C ILE A 142 -2.93 14.08 -15.29
N ARG A 143 -3.12 13.55 -16.50
CA ARG A 143 -4.19 12.59 -16.84
C ARG A 143 -3.71 11.15 -16.88
N ASP A 144 -2.40 10.93 -16.99
CA ASP A 144 -1.79 9.60 -17.09
C ASP A 144 -0.93 9.31 -15.84
N PRO A 145 -1.21 8.21 -15.11
CA PRO A 145 -0.53 7.89 -13.86
C PRO A 145 0.96 7.61 -14.00
N VAL A 146 1.45 7.20 -15.18
CA VAL A 146 2.88 6.95 -15.38
C VAL A 146 3.73 8.20 -15.15
N LYS A 147 3.13 9.39 -15.34
CA LYS A 147 3.80 10.69 -15.14
C LYS A 147 3.84 11.12 -13.67
N PHE A 148 3.14 10.44 -12.76
CA PHE A 148 3.03 10.83 -11.35
C PHE A 148 4.38 10.93 -10.63
N PRO A 149 5.34 10.00 -10.80
CA PRO A 149 6.66 10.15 -10.22
C PRO A 149 7.41 11.39 -10.75
N SER A 150 7.37 11.63 -12.06
CA SER A 150 8.04 12.78 -12.69
C SER A 150 7.44 14.12 -12.26
N LEU A 151 6.11 14.20 -12.16
CA LEU A 151 5.41 15.37 -11.62
C LEU A 151 5.86 15.66 -10.19
N ASN A 152 5.85 14.66 -9.30
CA ASN A 152 6.19 14.90 -7.91
C ASN A 152 7.67 15.22 -7.72
N ARG A 153 8.56 14.57 -8.48
CA ARG A 153 9.99 14.92 -8.51
C ARG A 153 10.20 16.38 -8.90
N SER A 154 9.42 16.92 -9.85
CA SER A 154 9.57 18.33 -10.26
C SER A 154 9.13 19.36 -9.21
N HIS A 155 8.35 18.94 -8.21
CA HIS A 155 7.89 19.80 -7.11
C HIS A 155 8.73 19.62 -5.83
N LYS A 156 9.60 18.60 -5.79
CA LYS A 156 10.46 18.29 -4.64
C LYS A 156 11.78 19.07 -4.69
N ARG A 157 12.62 18.87 -3.68
CA ARG A 157 13.99 19.41 -3.63
C ARG A 157 14.81 18.84 -4.79
N HIS A 158 15.63 19.70 -5.40
CA HIS A 158 16.52 19.30 -6.48
C HIS A 158 17.55 18.29 -5.95
N PRO A 159 17.75 17.15 -6.61
CA PRO A 159 18.48 16.01 -6.02
C PRO A 159 19.97 16.27 -5.78
N GLN A 160 20.58 17.27 -6.42
CA GLN A 160 21.98 17.63 -6.19
C GLN A 160 22.16 18.64 -5.06
N THR A 161 21.22 19.57 -4.92
CA THR A 161 21.38 20.75 -4.05
C THR A 161 20.50 20.68 -2.81
N ASP A 162 19.56 19.75 -2.78
CA ASP A 162 18.57 19.55 -1.73
C ASP A 162 17.77 20.82 -1.39
N VAL A 163 17.54 21.68 -2.38
CA VAL A 163 16.72 22.91 -2.25
C VAL A 163 15.67 22.99 -3.36
N PRO A 164 14.59 23.76 -3.19
CA PRO A 164 13.62 24.00 -4.27
C PRO A 164 14.29 24.58 -5.52
N ASP A 165 13.89 24.10 -6.69
CA ASP A 165 14.41 24.57 -7.99
C ASP A 165 13.25 24.89 -8.94
N SER A 166 13.15 26.16 -9.33
CA SER A 166 12.10 26.63 -10.23
C SER A 166 12.27 26.15 -11.67
N ASN A 167 13.50 25.92 -12.12
CA ASN A 167 13.75 25.37 -13.46
C ASN A 167 13.23 23.93 -13.53
N MET A 168 13.47 23.11 -12.51
CA MET A 168 12.97 21.74 -12.46
C MET A 168 11.43 21.70 -12.48
N PHE A 169 10.79 22.56 -11.70
CA PHE A 169 9.33 22.72 -11.70
C PHE A 169 8.80 23.12 -13.09
N TRP A 170 9.34 24.19 -13.67
CA TRP A 170 8.84 24.73 -14.94
C TRP A 170 9.21 23.85 -16.14
N ASP A 171 10.33 23.15 -16.13
CA ASP A 171 10.72 22.23 -17.20
C ASP A 171 9.68 21.12 -17.38
N PHE A 172 9.24 20.49 -16.29
CA PHE A 172 8.17 19.48 -16.37
C PHE A 172 6.89 20.05 -16.99
N HIS A 173 6.44 21.21 -16.50
CA HIS A 173 5.16 21.80 -16.91
C HIS A 173 5.19 22.40 -18.33
N ASN A 174 6.32 22.96 -18.76
CA ASN A 174 6.53 23.42 -20.14
C ASN A 174 6.43 22.25 -21.14
N ASN A 175 6.85 21.06 -20.72
CA ASN A 175 6.79 19.83 -21.51
C ASN A 175 5.52 18.98 -21.26
N ASN A 176 4.61 19.40 -20.36
CA ASN A 176 3.36 18.68 -20.04
C ASN A 176 2.17 19.65 -19.93
N GLN A 177 1.68 20.11 -21.08
CA GLN A 177 0.62 21.14 -21.16
C GLN A 177 -0.76 20.71 -20.62
N GLU A 178 -0.99 19.42 -20.39
CA GLU A 178 -2.24 18.91 -19.80
C GLU A 178 -2.55 19.51 -18.41
N GLY A 179 -1.51 19.94 -17.68
CA GLY A 179 -1.60 20.50 -16.34
C GLY A 179 -1.92 21.99 -16.26
N VAL A 180 -2.02 22.72 -17.38
CA VAL A 180 -2.23 24.18 -17.40
C VAL A 180 -3.45 24.60 -16.59
N HIS A 181 -4.55 23.84 -16.65
CA HIS A 181 -5.75 24.16 -15.86
C HIS A 181 -5.48 24.11 -14.35
N CYS A 182 -4.71 23.12 -13.89
CA CYS A 182 -4.32 23.00 -12.49
C CYS A 182 -3.32 24.09 -12.08
N LEU A 183 -2.37 24.45 -12.95
CA LEU A 183 -1.45 25.58 -12.73
C LEU A 183 -2.19 26.91 -12.54
N MET A 184 -3.21 27.19 -13.35
CA MET A 184 -4.03 28.39 -13.21
C MET A 184 -4.76 28.45 -11.85
N GLN A 185 -5.14 27.30 -11.30
CA GLN A 185 -5.73 27.21 -9.96
C GLN A 185 -4.66 27.38 -8.87
N LEU A 186 -3.51 26.70 -9.00
CA LEU A 186 -2.40 26.74 -8.04
C LEU A 186 -1.79 28.14 -7.90
N PHE A 187 -1.59 28.86 -9.01
CA PHE A 187 -1.03 30.22 -9.00
C PHE A 187 -2.10 31.30 -8.73
N GLY A 188 -3.37 30.92 -8.62
CA GLY A 188 -4.43 31.77 -8.05
C GLY A 188 -4.39 31.81 -6.52
N GLY A 189 -5.38 32.44 -5.90
CA GLY A 189 -5.47 32.53 -4.43
C GLY A 189 -5.62 31.16 -3.75
N ARG A 190 -6.18 30.15 -4.43
CA ARG A 190 -6.40 28.81 -3.85
C ARG A 190 -5.11 28.09 -3.47
N GLY A 191 -3.98 28.38 -4.12
CA GLY A 191 -2.70 27.78 -3.75
C GLY A 191 -2.13 28.27 -2.42
N VAL A 192 -2.68 29.36 -1.85
CA VAL A 192 -2.29 29.91 -0.54
C VAL A 192 -3.54 30.21 0.30
N PRO A 193 -4.26 29.18 0.77
CA PRO A 193 -5.46 29.39 1.58
C PRO A 193 -5.13 30.08 2.90
N ALA A 194 -6.09 30.86 3.43
CA ALA A 194 -5.94 31.54 4.73
C ALA A 194 -6.13 30.59 5.93
N SER A 195 -6.80 29.47 5.71
CA SER A 195 -6.95 28.38 6.66
C SER A 195 -7.35 27.10 5.91
N LEU A 196 -6.96 25.94 6.44
CA LEU A 196 -7.50 24.65 5.98
C LEU A 196 -9.00 24.49 6.26
N ARG A 197 -9.59 25.30 7.15
CA ARG A 197 -11.05 25.34 7.39
C ARG A 197 -11.83 25.96 6.24
N ASN A 198 -11.15 26.71 5.36
CA ASN A 198 -11.74 27.47 4.26
C ASN A 198 -11.39 26.91 2.89
N VAL A 199 -10.89 25.67 2.80
CA VAL A 199 -10.65 25.02 1.51
C VAL A 199 -11.83 24.16 1.09
N ASN A 200 -12.04 24.03 -0.21
CA ASN A 200 -12.92 22.99 -0.74
C ASN A 200 -12.27 21.61 -0.59
N GLY A 201 -13.05 20.55 -0.69
CA GLY A 201 -12.55 19.18 -0.90
C GLY A 201 -13.16 18.59 -2.16
N TYR A 202 -12.38 18.37 -3.21
CA TYR A 202 -12.84 17.77 -4.46
C TYR A 202 -12.29 16.36 -4.60
N GLY A 203 -13.17 15.40 -4.92
CA GLY A 203 -12.72 14.03 -5.21
C GLY A 203 -11.88 13.92 -6.48
N ASN A 204 -11.90 14.97 -7.31
CA ASN A 204 -11.28 15.12 -8.63
C ASN A 204 -11.77 14.12 -9.67
N HIS A 205 -11.69 12.83 -9.38
CA HIS A 205 -12.15 11.76 -10.24
C HIS A 205 -13.67 11.76 -10.39
N THR A 206 -14.10 11.12 -11.47
CA THR A 206 -15.47 10.64 -11.58
C THR A 206 -15.57 9.28 -10.89
N PHE A 207 -16.61 9.08 -10.08
CA PHE A 207 -16.94 7.81 -9.42
C PHE A 207 -18.27 7.27 -9.97
N LYS A 208 -18.56 6.00 -9.70
CA LYS A 208 -19.88 5.43 -9.89
C LYS A 208 -20.59 5.38 -8.54
N PHE A 209 -21.78 5.94 -8.46
CA PHE A 209 -22.69 5.77 -7.34
C PHE A 209 -23.87 4.96 -7.85
N GLY A 210 -24.28 3.92 -7.14
CA GLY A 210 -25.30 3.03 -7.68
C GLY A 210 -25.97 2.15 -6.65
N LYS A 211 -26.80 1.27 -7.17
CA LYS A 211 -27.58 0.30 -6.42
C LYS A 211 -27.27 -1.08 -6.99
N PRO A 212 -26.29 -1.80 -6.42
CA PRO A 212 -25.86 -3.09 -6.96
C PRO A 212 -27.01 -4.09 -7.13
N GLY A 213 -27.96 -4.12 -6.19
CA GLY A 213 -29.16 -4.98 -6.27
C GLY A 213 -30.12 -4.65 -7.43
N GLU A 214 -30.08 -3.43 -7.96
CA GLU A 214 -30.88 -3.00 -9.12
C GLU A 214 -30.05 -2.96 -10.42
N ASN A 215 -28.74 -3.24 -10.35
CA ASN A 215 -27.79 -3.11 -11.44
C ASN A 215 -27.82 -1.72 -12.14
N THR A 216 -28.04 -0.65 -11.36
CA THR A 216 -28.06 0.73 -11.84
C THR A 216 -26.93 1.56 -11.21
N PHE A 217 -26.43 2.55 -11.96
CA PHE A 217 -25.47 3.52 -11.44
C PHE A 217 -25.58 4.88 -12.16
N LYS A 218 -25.09 5.93 -11.50
CA LYS A 218 -24.83 7.27 -12.03
C LYS A 218 -23.35 7.59 -11.90
N TYR A 219 -22.81 8.39 -12.82
CA TYR A 219 -21.50 8.98 -12.63
C TYR A 219 -21.59 10.20 -11.72
N CYS A 220 -20.68 10.28 -10.75
CA CYS A 220 -20.69 11.34 -9.75
C CYS A 220 -19.32 12.00 -9.58
N LYS A 221 -19.31 13.32 -9.38
CA LYS A 221 -18.17 14.05 -8.79
C LYS A 221 -18.54 14.54 -7.40
N ILE A 222 -17.67 14.24 -6.43
CA ILE A 222 -17.86 14.56 -5.01
C ILE A 222 -17.19 15.90 -4.69
N GLN A 223 -17.89 16.78 -3.97
CA GLN A 223 -17.36 18.07 -3.53
C GLN A 223 -17.79 18.37 -2.08
N PHE A 224 -16.85 18.83 -1.26
CA PHE A 224 -17.08 19.43 0.05
C PHE A 224 -16.85 20.93 -0.06
N LYS A 225 -17.82 21.74 0.34
CA LYS A 225 -17.72 23.20 0.35
C LYS A 225 -17.68 23.70 1.79
N PRO A 226 -16.70 24.53 2.18
CA PRO A 226 -16.63 25.07 3.52
C PRO A 226 -17.83 25.99 3.75
N ASP A 227 -18.56 25.78 4.84
CA ASP A 227 -19.75 26.58 5.14
C ASP A 227 -19.36 28.04 5.49
N ALA A 228 -18.14 28.25 5.99
CA ALA A 228 -17.53 29.56 6.22
C ALA A 228 -17.02 30.25 4.93
N GLY A 229 -17.16 29.61 3.77
CA GLY A 229 -16.64 30.11 2.49
C GLY A 229 -15.14 29.94 2.30
N VAL A 230 -14.67 30.29 1.09
CA VAL A 230 -13.25 30.18 0.71
C VAL A 230 -12.54 31.51 0.92
N THR A 231 -11.47 31.49 1.70
CA THR A 231 -10.61 32.65 2.00
C THR A 231 -9.15 32.31 1.72
N THR A 232 -8.39 33.29 1.25
CA THR A 232 -7.02 33.11 0.75
C THR A 232 -6.09 34.20 1.27
N LEU A 233 -4.82 33.87 1.45
CA LEU A 233 -3.77 34.84 1.74
C LEU A 233 -3.33 35.54 0.46
N THR A 234 -2.74 36.73 0.62
CA THR A 234 -1.85 37.28 -0.39
C THR A 234 -0.52 36.50 -0.40
N GLN A 235 0.23 36.59 -1.51
CA GLN A 235 1.55 35.95 -1.61
C GLN A 235 2.54 36.51 -0.57
N GLU A 236 2.44 37.79 -0.22
CA GLU A 236 3.30 38.41 0.79
C GLU A 236 3.02 37.87 2.19
N GLU A 237 1.74 37.78 2.56
CA GLU A 237 1.32 37.19 3.83
C GLU A 237 1.73 35.72 3.93
N SER A 238 1.54 34.94 2.86
CA SER A 238 1.88 33.51 2.85
C SER A 238 3.39 33.28 3.06
N VAL A 239 4.24 34.11 2.43
CA VAL A 239 5.71 34.06 2.60
C VAL A 239 6.11 34.49 4.00
N LYS A 240 5.52 35.55 4.53
CA LYS A 240 5.79 36.02 5.90
C LYS A 240 5.43 34.95 6.93
N LEU A 241 4.24 34.36 6.83
CA LEU A 241 3.82 33.28 7.74
C LEU A 241 4.71 32.05 7.60
N ALA A 242 5.18 31.73 6.38
CA ALA A 242 6.06 30.59 6.19
C ALA A 242 7.38 30.68 6.96
N GLY A 243 7.87 31.90 7.22
CA GLY A 243 9.04 32.13 8.06
C GLY A 243 8.73 32.34 9.54
N THR A 244 7.59 32.96 9.87
CA THR A 244 7.28 33.39 11.25
C THR A 244 6.44 32.39 12.04
N GLU A 245 5.59 31.60 11.37
CA GLU A 245 4.74 30.57 11.97
C GLU A 245 4.52 29.43 10.95
N PRO A 246 5.51 28.55 10.72
CA PRO A 246 5.42 27.50 9.69
C PRO A 246 4.33 26.44 9.94
N ASP A 247 3.84 26.33 11.17
CA ASP A 247 2.74 25.43 11.60
C ASP A 247 1.37 26.13 11.67
N TYR A 248 1.22 27.26 10.97
CA TYR A 248 0.06 28.15 11.08
C TYR A 248 -1.30 27.45 10.86
N HIS A 249 -1.44 26.59 9.85
CA HIS A 249 -2.71 25.92 9.57
C HIS A 249 -3.00 24.78 10.53
N VAL A 250 -1.98 24.02 10.95
CA VAL A 250 -2.12 22.99 11.97
C VAL A 250 -2.61 23.62 13.28
N LYS A 251 -1.98 24.73 13.68
CA LYS A 251 -2.33 25.49 14.88
C LYS A 251 -3.72 26.14 14.78
N ASP A 252 -4.10 26.69 13.63
CA ASP A 252 -5.45 27.25 13.43
C ASP A 252 -6.53 26.19 13.59
N MET A 253 -6.39 25.04 12.92
CA MET A 253 -7.35 23.93 13.00
C MET A 253 -7.50 23.43 14.44
N TYR A 254 -6.38 23.16 15.12
CA TYR A 254 -6.38 22.65 16.48
C TYR A 254 -7.09 23.63 17.44
N ASN A 255 -6.70 24.90 17.39
CA ASN A 255 -7.22 25.92 18.29
C ASN A 255 -8.68 26.29 18.00
N ALA A 256 -9.14 26.19 16.75
CA ALA A 256 -10.54 26.39 16.41
C ALA A 256 -11.41 25.33 17.09
N ILE A 257 -11.00 24.06 17.02
CA ILE A 257 -11.71 22.94 17.65
C ILE A 257 -11.69 23.06 19.18
N GLU A 258 -10.55 23.40 19.80
CA GLU A 258 -10.47 23.59 21.26
C GLU A 258 -11.43 24.66 21.78
N ARG A 259 -11.68 25.71 20.98
CA ARG A 259 -12.60 26.80 21.34
C ARG A 259 -14.05 26.55 20.96
N GLY A 260 -14.38 25.39 20.38
CA GLY A 260 -15.73 25.07 19.91
C GLY A 260 -16.13 25.74 18.58
N ASP A 261 -15.19 26.38 17.88
CA ASP A 261 -15.38 26.94 16.53
C ASP A 261 -15.18 25.86 15.46
N TYR A 262 -16.05 24.85 15.49
CA TYR A 262 -15.91 23.64 14.69
C TYR A 262 -16.03 23.93 13.19
N PRO A 263 -15.00 23.59 12.39
CA PRO A 263 -15.10 23.76 10.95
C PRO A 263 -16.09 22.76 10.35
N THR A 264 -16.86 23.27 9.40
CA THR A 264 -17.97 22.55 8.77
C THR A 264 -17.91 22.66 7.26
N TRP A 265 -18.27 21.57 6.58
CA TRP A 265 -18.39 21.51 5.13
C TRP A 265 -19.68 20.83 4.72
N THR A 266 -20.38 21.40 3.75
CA THR A 266 -21.48 20.71 3.08
C THR A 266 -20.95 19.86 1.91
N MET A 267 -21.27 18.58 1.91
CA MET A 267 -21.03 17.65 0.80
C MET A 267 -22.09 17.82 -0.29
N TYR A 268 -21.63 17.84 -1.53
CA TYR A 268 -22.42 17.91 -2.74
C TYR A 268 -21.98 16.84 -3.74
N LEU A 269 -22.91 16.40 -4.57
CA LEU A 269 -22.65 15.60 -5.76
C LEU A 269 -23.05 16.37 -7.02
N GLN A 270 -22.23 16.29 -8.05
CA GLN A 270 -22.71 16.44 -9.43
C GLN A 270 -23.05 15.04 -9.94
N VAL A 271 -24.23 14.86 -10.52
CA VAL A 271 -24.75 13.55 -10.92
C VAL A 271 -25.01 13.56 -12.43
N MET A 272 -24.44 12.60 -13.15
CA MET A 272 -24.53 12.44 -14.60
C MET A 272 -25.04 11.04 -14.92
N ASP A 273 -26.02 10.95 -15.83
CA ASP A 273 -26.51 9.68 -16.33
C ASP A 273 -25.49 9.02 -17.26
N PRO A 274 -25.31 7.68 -17.22
CA PRO A 274 -24.33 6.99 -18.06
C PRO A 274 -24.47 7.29 -19.56
N LYS A 275 -25.70 7.43 -20.06
CA LYS A 275 -25.98 7.79 -21.47
C LYS A 275 -25.46 9.18 -21.86
N ASP A 276 -25.45 10.12 -20.91
CA ASP A 276 -24.98 11.49 -21.16
C ASP A 276 -23.45 11.54 -21.23
N ALA A 277 -22.78 10.60 -20.54
CA ALA A 277 -21.32 10.48 -20.54
C ALA A 277 -20.76 10.11 -21.92
N GLU A 278 -21.48 9.30 -22.71
CA GLU A 278 -21.06 8.82 -24.03
C GLU A 278 -20.92 9.96 -25.06
N SER A 279 -21.73 11.01 -24.91
CA SER A 279 -21.79 12.14 -25.84
C SER A 279 -21.28 13.44 -25.26
N TYR A 280 -20.80 13.43 -24.01
CA TYR A 280 -20.31 14.64 -23.38
C TYR A 280 -19.06 15.17 -24.09
N ARG A 281 -18.98 16.50 -24.24
CA ARG A 281 -17.97 17.18 -25.09
C ARG A 281 -16.51 16.90 -24.75
N TRP A 282 -16.21 16.31 -23.58
CA TRP A 282 -14.89 15.80 -23.24
C TRP A 282 -15.00 14.56 -22.36
N ASN A 283 -13.94 13.76 -22.33
CA ASN A 283 -13.86 12.55 -21.52
C ASN A 283 -14.14 12.89 -20.04
N ILE A 284 -15.21 12.31 -19.49
CA ILE A 284 -15.63 12.52 -18.11
C ILE A 284 -14.65 11.92 -17.10
N PHE A 285 -13.76 11.04 -17.54
CA PHE A 285 -12.68 10.43 -16.76
C PHE A 285 -11.35 11.20 -16.87
N ASP A 286 -11.29 12.31 -17.62
CA ASP A 286 -10.11 13.18 -17.64
C ASP A 286 -10.07 14.04 -16.36
N ILE A 287 -9.22 13.66 -15.41
CA ILE A 287 -9.04 14.37 -14.12
C ILE A 287 -8.53 15.82 -14.28
N THR A 288 -8.05 16.21 -15.46
CA THR A 288 -7.65 17.60 -15.76
C THR A 288 -8.84 18.48 -16.15
N ARG A 289 -10.07 17.92 -16.15
CA ARG A 289 -11.32 18.59 -16.54
C ARG A 289 -12.34 18.60 -15.41
N ILE A 290 -13.10 19.69 -15.34
CA ILE A 290 -14.27 19.84 -14.46
C ILE A 290 -15.56 19.51 -15.22
N TRP A 291 -16.64 19.29 -14.48
CA TRP A 291 -17.99 19.36 -15.01
C TRP A 291 -18.56 20.73 -14.64
N PRO A 292 -18.92 21.62 -15.58
CA PRO A 292 -19.46 22.92 -15.21
C PRO A 292 -20.74 22.75 -14.41
N HIS A 293 -20.88 23.56 -13.36
CA HIS A 293 -22.07 23.53 -12.51
C HIS A 293 -23.34 23.95 -13.27
N LYS A 294 -23.20 24.64 -14.41
CA LYS A 294 -24.33 24.95 -15.30
C LYS A 294 -24.90 23.68 -15.96
N ASP A 295 -24.04 22.74 -16.32
CA ASP A 295 -24.42 21.51 -17.02
C ASP A 295 -24.90 20.46 -16.00
N TYR A 296 -24.15 20.33 -14.91
CA TYR A 296 -24.44 19.40 -13.81
C TYR A 296 -24.40 20.16 -12.48
N PRO A 297 -25.54 20.66 -11.97
CA PRO A 297 -25.60 21.45 -10.74
C PRO A 297 -25.28 20.60 -9.51
N LEU A 298 -24.89 21.28 -8.43
CA LEU A 298 -24.57 20.66 -7.16
C LEU A 298 -25.86 20.21 -6.45
N ARG A 299 -25.93 18.92 -6.09
CA ARG A 299 -26.97 18.34 -5.25
C ARG A 299 -26.42 18.16 -3.83
N PRO A 300 -27.02 18.77 -2.80
CA PRO A 300 -26.54 18.61 -1.42
C PRO A 300 -26.76 17.18 -0.92
N VAL A 301 -25.90 16.72 -0.01
CA VAL A 301 -25.94 15.37 0.57
C VAL A 301 -25.96 15.43 2.09
N GLY A 302 -24.95 16.04 2.69
CA GLY A 302 -24.70 15.98 4.12
C GLY A 302 -23.71 17.02 4.59
N ARG A 303 -23.49 17.09 5.91
CA ARG A 303 -22.58 18.04 6.54
C ARG A 303 -21.50 17.30 7.30
N LEU A 304 -20.24 17.61 7.00
CA LEU A 304 -19.08 17.24 7.79
C LEU A 304 -18.86 18.29 8.87
N THR A 305 -18.66 17.86 10.11
CA THR A 305 -18.25 18.72 11.24
C THR A 305 -17.03 18.09 11.92
N LEU A 306 -15.91 18.80 11.99
CA LEU A 306 -14.74 18.34 12.75
C LEU A 306 -14.78 18.96 14.15
N ASN A 307 -14.90 18.13 15.18
CA ASN A 307 -15.25 18.57 16.53
C ASN A 307 -14.32 18.05 17.63
N ARG A 308 -13.28 17.28 17.29
CA ARG A 308 -12.36 16.74 18.28
C ARG A 308 -10.93 16.63 17.73
N ASN A 309 -9.98 17.17 18.47
CA ASN A 309 -8.57 17.07 18.15
C ASN A 309 -8.03 15.64 18.35
N PRO A 310 -6.93 15.26 17.68
CA PRO A 310 -6.26 13.99 17.95
C PRO A 310 -5.68 13.99 19.37
N GLU A 311 -5.78 12.86 20.06
CA GLU A 311 -5.18 12.71 21.40
C GLU A 311 -3.66 12.57 21.28
N ASN A 312 -3.21 11.81 20.29
CA ASN A 312 -1.80 11.68 19.91
C ASN A 312 -1.67 11.85 18.40
N HIS A 313 -1.01 12.92 17.97
CA HIS A 313 -0.86 13.21 16.54
C HIS A 313 -0.14 12.11 15.76
N PHE A 314 0.86 11.45 16.38
CA PHE A 314 1.59 10.37 15.71
C PHE A 314 0.68 9.15 15.48
N GLN A 315 -0.07 8.75 16.50
CA GLN A 315 -1.00 7.62 16.41
C GLN A 315 -2.19 7.90 15.48
N ASP A 316 -2.86 9.03 15.67
CA ASP A 316 -4.11 9.31 14.96
C ASP A 316 -3.88 9.84 13.54
N ILE A 317 -2.84 10.66 13.33
CA ILE A 317 -2.67 11.42 12.07
C ILE A 317 -1.47 10.93 11.26
N GLU A 318 -0.32 10.71 11.89
CA GLU A 318 0.87 10.25 11.17
C GLU A 318 0.68 8.83 10.64
N GLN A 319 0.13 7.92 11.45
CA GLN A 319 -0.08 6.53 11.07
C GLN A 319 -1.36 6.27 10.24
N ALA A 320 -2.24 7.25 10.08
CA ALA A 320 -3.49 7.06 9.35
C ALA A 320 -3.30 6.76 7.86
N ALA A 321 -3.68 5.57 7.42
CA ALA A 321 -3.67 5.21 6.00
C ALA A 321 -5.04 5.51 5.35
N PHE A 322 -5.00 6.18 4.20
CA PHE A 322 -6.17 6.48 3.37
C PHE A 322 -5.97 5.85 2.00
N SER A 323 -7.01 5.30 1.38
CA SER A 323 -6.91 4.77 0.02
C SER A 323 -8.20 4.98 -0.79
N PRO A 324 -8.13 5.49 -2.04
CA PRO A 324 -9.32 5.56 -2.90
C PRO A 324 -9.87 4.18 -3.33
N SER A 325 -9.18 3.07 -3.01
CA SER A 325 -9.71 1.71 -3.16
C SER A 325 -10.54 1.23 -1.96
N THR A 326 -10.53 1.96 -0.85
CA THR A 326 -11.36 1.68 0.34
C THR A 326 -12.76 2.23 0.08
N LEU A 327 -13.55 1.42 -0.62
CA LEU A 327 -14.92 1.70 -1.07
C LEU A 327 -15.92 0.82 -0.33
N VAL A 328 -17.17 1.28 -0.27
CA VAL A 328 -18.31 0.56 0.34
C VAL A 328 -19.36 0.26 -0.72
N PRO A 329 -20.23 -0.76 -0.52
CA PRO A 329 -21.34 -1.04 -1.43
C PRO A 329 -22.13 0.23 -1.79
N GLY A 330 -22.47 0.37 -3.06
CA GLY A 330 -23.14 1.56 -3.59
C GLY A 330 -22.20 2.68 -4.09
N ILE A 331 -20.89 2.57 -3.86
CA ILE A 331 -19.86 3.46 -4.44
C ILE A 331 -18.77 2.61 -5.09
N ALA A 332 -18.45 2.89 -6.37
CA ALA A 332 -17.46 2.14 -7.14
C ALA A 332 -16.54 3.08 -7.94
N ALA A 333 -15.36 2.59 -8.30
CA ALA A 333 -14.45 3.31 -9.18
C ALA A 333 -14.99 3.41 -10.62
N SER A 334 -14.63 4.49 -11.31
CA SER A 334 -14.86 4.64 -12.75
C SER A 334 -13.66 4.15 -13.58
N ALA A 335 -13.73 4.31 -14.91
CA ALA A 335 -12.64 3.97 -15.82
C ALA A 335 -11.53 5.04 -15.90
N ASP A 336 -11.52 6.00 -14.99
CA ASP A 336 -10.41 6.98 -14.87
C ASP A 336 -9.10 6.25 -14.56
N ILE A 337 -8.17 6.27 -15.51
CA ILE A 337 -6.88 5.57 -15.42
C ILE A 337 -6.02 6.08 -14.26
N MET A 338 -6.15 7.36 -13.87
CA MET A 338 -5.51 7.88 -12.67
C MET A 338 -6.12 7.26 -11.42
N LEU A 339 -7.46 7.18 -11.34
CA LEU A 339 -8.13 6.53 -10.22
C LEU A 339 -7.74 5.06 -10.11
N GLN A 340 -7.71 4.33 -11.24
CA GLN A 340 -7.32 2.93 -11.31
C GLN A 340 -5.91 2.70 -10.76
N ALA A 341 -4.92 3.50 -11.18
CA ALA A 341 -3.57 3.38 -10.65
C ALA A 341 -3.45 3.79 -9.17
N ARG A 342 -4.19 4.82 -8.74
CA ARG A 342 -4.22 5.23 -7.32
C ARG A 342 -4.78 4.13 -6.41
N MET A 343 -5.76 3.35 -6.87
CA MET A 343 -6.29 2.24 -6.10
C MET A 343 -5.24 1.16 -5.76
N PHE A 344 -4.21 1.02 -6.61
CA PHE A 344 -3.03 0.18 -6.31
C PHE A 344 -2.01 0.92 -5.42
N SER A 345 -1.64 2.15 -5.80
CA SER A 345 -0.50 2.85 -5.22
C SER A 345 -0.65 3.18 -3.74
N TYR A 346 -1.86 3.50 -3.27
CA TYR A 346 -2.06 3.89 -1.87
C TYR A 346 -1.93 2.72 -0.91
N PRO A 347 -2.60 1.57 -1.14
CA PRO A 347 -2.34 0.37 -0.35
C PRO A 347 -0.87 -0.05 -0.46
N ASP A 348 -0.26 -0.02 -1.65
CA ASP A 348 1.17 -0.34 -1.83
C ASP A 348 2.10 0.50 -0.95
N ALA A 349 1.94 1.83 -0.97
CA ALA A 349 2.70 2.71 -0.10
C ALA A 349 2.45 2.44 1.41
N ALA A 350 1.29 1.89 1.77
CA ALA A 350 0.98 1.46 3.13
C ALA A 350 1.43 0.01 3.44
N ARG A 351 1.69 -0.81 2.40
CA ARG A 351 1.97 -2.27 2.44
C ARG A 351 3.39 -2.63 2.83
N TYR A 352 4.16 -1.77 3.50
CA TYR A 352 5.31 -2.24 4.32
C TYR A 352 4.91 -3.35 5.33
N ARG A 353 3.58 -3.59 5.49
CA ARG A 353 2.92 -4.61 6.31
C ARG A 353 2.60 -5.96 5.62
N GLN A 354 2.60 -6.07 4.29
CA GLN A 354 2.48 -7.38 3.58
C GLN A 354 3.88 -7.96 3.37
N TYR A 355 4.24 -8.93 4.20
CA TYR A 355 5.65 -9.31 4.36
C TYR A 355 6.00 -10.69 3.82
N ALA A 356 5.02 -11.57 3.63
CA ALA A 356 5.24 -12.94 3.17
C ALA A 356 4.71 -13.12 1.75
N ASN A 357 5.59 -13.07 0.76
CA ASN A 357 5.23 -13.38 -0.62
C ASN A 357 5.45 -14.87 -0.89
N VAL A 358 4.37 -15.62 -1.07
CA VAL A 358 4.35 -17.08 -1.22
C VAL A 358 4.21 -17.44 -2.69
N ARG A 359 5.14 -18.28 -3.17
CA ARG A 359 5.25 -18.72 -4.56
C ARG A 359 5.30 -20.24 -4.60
N PRO A 360 4.15 -20.93 -4.65
CA PRO A 360 4.13 -22.35 -4.91
C PRO A 360 4.55 -22.64 -6.36
N THR A 361 5.16 -23.79 -6.60
CA THR A 361 5.63 -24.19 -7.93
C THR A 361 5.59 -25.70 -8.04
N LYS A 362 4.92 -26.21 -9.08
CA LYS A 362 4.84 -27.64 -9.37
C LYS A 362 4.76 -27.89 -10.86
N VAL A 363 5.19 -29.08 -11.29
CA VAL A 363 4.93 -29.56 -12.65
C VAL A 363 3.48 -30.05 -12.70
N PHE A 364 2.66 -29.43 -13.54
CA PHE A 364 1.25 -29.78 -13.73
C PHE A 364 1.11 -31.10 -14.50
N ARG A 365 -0.04 -31.76 -14.35
CA ARG A 365 -0.41 -32.86 -15.25
C ARG A 365 -0.52 -32.33 -16.68
N GLY A 366 -0.04 -33.10 -17.66
CA GLY A 366 -0.02 -32.71 -19.06
C GLY A 366 1.09 -31.73 -19.48
N THR A 367 1.84 -31.14 -18.54
CA THR A 367 2.99 -30.28 -18.87
C THR A 367 4.32 -31.01 -18.69
N HIS A 368 5.39 -30.42 -19.23
CA HIS A 368 6.73 -30.99 -19.16
C HIS A 368 7.73 -30.01 -18.56
N SER A 369 8.49 -30.49 -17.58
CA SER A 369 9.68 -29.79 -17.11
C SER A 369 10.77 -29.82 -18.20
N PRO A 370 11.56 -28.74 -18.38
CA PRO A 370 12.77 -28.80 -19.21
C PRO A 370 13.86 -29.72 -18.63
N LEU A 371 13.74 -30.17 -17.37
CA LEU A 371 14.66 -31.13 -16.79
C LEU A 371 14.44 -32.53 -17.39
N ARG A 372 15.46 -33.05 -18.07
CA ARG A 372 15.42 -34.34 -18.79
C ARG A 372 14.82 -35.51 -18.00
N ASN A 373 15.03 -35.55 -16.69
CA ASN A 373 14.63 -36.66 -15.82
C ASN A 373 13.56 -36.29 -14.80
N CYS A 374 12.91 -35.12 -14.91
CA CYS A 374 11.90 -34.69 -13.94
C CYS A 374 10.50 -35.15 -14.35
N LYS A 375 9.85 -35.92 -13.47
CA LYS A 375 8.46 -36.37 -13.60
C LYS A 375 7.51 -35.43 -12.87
N THR A 376 6.24 -35.45 -13.26
CA THR A 376 5.14 -34.78 -12.53
C THR A 376 5.19 -35.15 -11.05
N GLY A 377 5.04 -34.15 -10.17
CA GLY A 377 5.11 -34.32 -8.71
C GLY A 377 6.51 -34.43 -8.10
N GLN A 378 7.60 -34.48 -8.90
CA GLN A 378 8.96 -34.39 -8.35
C GLN A 378 9.37 -32.95 -8.03
N LEU A 379 8.75 -31.99 -8.71
CA LEU A 379 8.78 -30.57 -8.41
C LEU A 379 7.44 -30.19 -7.79
N ASP A 380 7.46 -29.95 -6.49
CA ASP A 380 6.38 -29.36 -5.70
C ASP A 380 7.06 -28.61 -4.55
N TRP A 381 7.25 -27.32 -4.77
CA TRP A 381 7.96 -26.43 -3.87
C TRP A 381 7.08 -25.27 -3.46
N VAL A 382 7.38 -24.70 -2.30
CA VAL A 382 6.83 -23.40 -1.86
C VAL A 382 7.99 -22.49 -1.51
N ILE A 383 8.15 -21.41 -2.26
CA ILE A 383 9.16 -20.39 -1.99
C ILE A 383 8.47 -19.24 -1.24
N ILE A 384 9.06 -18.86 -0.12
CA ILE A 384 8.58 -17.79 0.76
C ILE A 384 9.63 -16.68 0.73
N ARG A 385 9.21 -15.58 0.11
CA ARG A 385 10.00 -14.38 -0.11
C ARG A 385 9.68 -13.36 0.97
N GLU A 386 10.72 -12.82 1.60
CA GLU A 386 10.60 -11.59 2.38
C GLU A 386 10.26 -10.44 1.43
N ASN A 387 9.13 -9.77 1.65
CA ASN A 387 8.61 -8.77 0.72
C ASN A 387 8.80 -7.31 1.17
N SER A 388 9.05 -7.07 2.46
CA SER A 388 9.01 -5.72 3.06
C SER A 388 10.38 -5.07 3.27
N GLU A 389 11.46 -5.84 3.19
CA GLU A 389 12.83 -5.50 3.55
C GLU A 389 13.83 -6.06 2.51
N GLY A 390 15.12 -5.87 2.79
CA GLY A 390 16.22 -6.39 1.99
C GLY A 390 16.59 -5.54 0.79
N GLU A 391 17.09 -6.20 -0.25
CA GLU A 391 17.71 -5.56 -1.40
C GLU A 391 16.73 -4.74 -2.27
N TYR A 392 15.43 -5.07 -2.24
CA TYR A 392 14.40 -4.40 -3.04
C TYR A 392 13.74 -3.23 -2.30
N ALA A 393 14.08 -2.99 -1.03
CA ALA A 393 13.58 -1.84 -0.28
C ALA A 393 14.07 -0.49 -0.85
N GLY A 394 15.02 -0.51 -1.81
CA GLY A 394 15.42 0.66 -2.59
C GLY A 394 16.25 1.66 -1.80
N HIS A 395 16.95 1.21 -0.75
CA HIS A 395 17.85 2.08 0.01
C HIS A 395 19.19 2.18 -0.69
N GLY A 396 19.59 3.40 -1.06
CA GLY A 396 20.81 3.61 -1.81
C GLY A 396 20.80 4.92 -2.59
N GLY A 397 21.71 5.04 -3.54
CA GLY A 397 21.82 6.18 -4.43
C GLY A 397 23.13 6.20 -5.21
N ARG A 398 23.18 7.02 -6.26
CA ARG A 398 24.38 7.26 -7.06
C ARG A 398 24.90 8.68 -6.82
N SER A 399 26.14 8.78 -6.37
CA SER A 399 26.89 10.02 -6.17
C SER A 399 27.80 10.29 -7.35
N HIS A 400 28.00 11.58 -7.70
CA HIS A 400 28.86 12.02 -8.82
C HIS A 400 28.43 11.49 -10.21
N GLN A 401 27.12 11.46 -10.49
CA GLN A 401 26.61 10.91 -11.73
C GLN A 401 27.24 11.54 -12.99
N GLY A 402 27.70 10.70 -13.92
CA GLY A 402 28.33 11.15 -15.17
C GLY A 402 29.80 11.55 -15.05
N GLN A 403 30.41 11.47 -13.86
CA GLN A 403 31.85 11.63 -13.68
C GLN A 403 32.58 10.27 -13.71
N PRO A 404 33.88 10.22 -14.05
CA PRO A 404 34.65 8.97 -14.01
C PRO A 404 34.71 8.31 -12.62
N TRP A 405 34.50 9.08 -11.54
CA TRP A 405 34.48 8.61 -10.14
C TRP A 405 33.07 8.49 -9.58
N GLU A 406 32.07 8.35 -10.45
CA GLU A 406 30.71 8.02 -10.04
C GLU A 406 30.67 6.82 -9.10
N THR A 407 29.92 6.94 -8.01
CA THR A 407 29.81 5.92 -6.97
C THR A 407 28.35 5.56 -6.74
N ALA A 408 27.98 4.29 -6.91
CA ALA A 408 26.67 3.77 -6.55
C ALA A 408 26.75 3.08 -5.19
N THR A 409 25.79 3.38 -4.30
CA THR A 409 25.60 2.69 -3.03
C THR A 409 24.25 2.02 -3.03
N GLU A 410 24.21 0.74 -2.69
CA GLU A 410 22.99 -0.03 -2.45
C GLU A 410 23.09 -0.62 -1.05
N VAL A 411 22.09 -0.39 -0.21
CA VAL A 411 22.05 -0.80 1.19
C VAL A 411 20.86 -1.72 1.40
N SER A 412 21.11 -2.94 1.87
CA SER A 412 20.04 -3.85 2.27
C SER A 412 19.75 -3.66 3.75
N ILE A 413 18.48 -3.41 4.08
CA ILE A 413 18.03 -3.30 5.48
C ILE A 413 17.29 -4.57 5.86
N PHE A 414 17.65 -5.15 7.01
CA PHE A 414 16.95 -6.27 7.61
C PHE A 414 16.73 -5.95 9.08
N THR A 415 15.51 -6.12 9.58
CA THR A 415 15.19 -5.96 11.00
C THR A 415 14.97 -7.32 11.63
N ARG A 416 15.36 -7.49 12.90
CA ARG A 416 15.10 -8.75 13.63
C ARG A 416 13.62 -9.15 13.56
N HIS A 417 12.72 -8.17 13.74
CA HIS A 417 11.28 -8.39 13.67
C HIS A 417 10.85 -8.90 12.28
N GLY A 418 11.26 -8.23 11.20
CA GLY A 418 10.94 -8.60 9.82
C GLY A 418 11.42 -10.00 9.45
N VAL A 419 12.65 -10.33 9.84
CA VAL A 419 13.22 -11.66 9.61
C VAL A 419 12.51 -12.73 10.43
N GLU A 420 12.30 -12.50 11.73
CA GLU A 420 11.68 -13.51 12.60
C GLU A 420 10.22 -13.80 12.20
N ARG A 421 9.42 -12.77 11.90
CA ARG A 421 8.01 -12.96 11.50
C ARG A 421 7.89 -13.76 10.20
N LEU A 422 8.79 -13.55 9.25
CA LEU A 422 8.84 -14.33 8.02
C LEU A 422 9.30 -15.76 8.27
N MET A 423 10.37 -15.93 9.05
CA MET A 423 10.88 -17.27 9.39
C MET A 423 9.79 -18.10 10.06
N ARG A 424 9.09 -17.57 11.07
CA ARG A 424 8.00 -18.30 11.73
C ARG A 424 6.92 -18.71 10.74
N PHE A 425 6.48 -17.79 9.88
CA PHE A 425 5.51 -18.11 8.82
C PHE A 425 6.02 -19.20 7.86
N ALA A 426 7.30 -19.16 7.48
CA ALA A 426 7.89 -20.14 6.59
C ALA A 426 8.02 -21.53 7.22
N PHE A 427 8.41 -21.59 8.49
CA PHE A 427 8.49 -22.82 9.26
C PHE A 427 7.09 -23.44 9.46
N GLU A 428 6.07 -22.63 9.76
CA GLU A 428 4.69 -23.10 9.82
C GLU A 428 4.19 -23.65 8.47
N THR A 429 4.52 -22.96 7.38
CA THR A 429 4.19 -23.42 6.03
C THR A 429 4.86 -24.77 5.75
N ALA A 430 6.15 -24.92 6.07
CA ALA A 430 6.86 -26.18 5.92
C ALA A 430 6.25 -27.30 6.78
N ARG A 431 5.80 -27.00 8.00
CA ARG A 431 5.18 -27.96 8.91
C ARG A 431 3.85 -28.49 8.40
N SER A 432 3.11 -27.64 7.68
CA SER A 432 1.85 -28.02 7.04
C SER A 432 2.04 -28.91 5.80
N ARG A 433 3.25 -28.96 5.24
CA ARG A 433 3.54 -29.70 4.01
C ARG A 433 3.98 -31.15 4.30
N PRO A 434 3.70 -32.11 3.39
CA PRO A 434 3.95 -33.53 3.64
C PRO A 434 5.40 -33.89 3.93
N LYS A 435 6.37 -33.21 3.31
CA LYS A 435 7.80 -33.49 3.49
C LYS A 435 8.37 -32.88 4.78
N LYS A 436 7.67 -31.93 5.42
CA LYS A 436 8.12 -31.24 6.63
C LYS A 436 9.57 -30.77 6.54
N HIS A 437 9.95 -30.19 5.40
CA HIS A 437 11.32 -29.83 5.11
C HIS A 437 11.40 -28.36 4.67
N ILE A 438 12.25 -27.59 5.35
CA ILE A 438 12.57 -26.22 4.99
C ILE A 438 14.07 -26.04 4.72
N THR A 439 14.37 -25.32 3.64
CA THR A 439 15.73 -24.86 3.31
C THR A 439 15.79 -23.34 3.44
N VAL A 440 16.65 -22.84 4.33
CA VAL A 440 16.92 -21.41 4.51
C VAL A 440 18.04 -21.00 3.56
N VAL A 441 17.75 -20.08 2.63
CA VAL A 441 18.70 -19.66 1.61
C VAL A 441 19.23 -18.27 1.89
N THR A 442 20.55 -18.16 2.01
CA THR A 442 21.23 -16.88 2.29
C THR A 442 22.47 -16.70 1.42
N LYS A 443 23.18 -15.58 1.58
CA LYS A 443 24.53 -15.39 1.02
C LYS A 443 25.48 -14.83 2.08
N SER A 444 25.45 -15.40 3.28
CA SER A 444 26.19 -14.89 4.45
C SER A 444 27.71 -14.92 4.33
N ASN A 445 28.26 -15.69 3.39
CA ASN A 445 29.69 -15.62 3.07
C ASN A 445 30.10 -14.28 2.42
N ALA A 446 29.17 -13.58 1.77
CA ALA A 446 29.41 -12.28 1.13
C ALA A 446 28.72 -11.13 1.91
N GLN A 447 27.45 -11.29 2.28
CA GLN A 447 26.69 -10.31 3.03
C GLN A 447 26.78 -10.57 4.54
N ARG A 448 27.90 -10.17 5.14
CA ARG A 448 28.33 -10.63 6.48
C ARG A 448 27.54 -10.08 7.67
N ASN A 449 26.65 -9.12 7.45
CA ASN A 449 25.85 -8.52 8.54
C ASN A 449 24.40 -9.03 8.46
N GLY A 450 23.65 -8.58 7.45
CA GLY A 450 22.23 -8.93 7.29
C GLY A 450 21.98 -10.44 7.16
N MET A 451 22.73 -11.12 6.28
CA MET A 451 22.51 -12.55 6.06
C MET A 451 23.03 -13.44 7.19
N VAL A 452 24.03 -12.99 7.95
CA VAL A 452 24.47 -13.69 9.16
C VAL A 452 23.39 -13.57 10.24
N MET A 453 22.79 -12.39 10.42
CA MET A 453 21.64 -12.21 11.30
C MET A 453 20.45 -13.09 10.89
N TRP A 454 20.19 -13.22 9.58
CA TRP A 454 19.20 -14.18 9.06
C TRP A 454 19.48 -15.62 9.50
N ASP A 455 20.72 -16.07 9.36
CA ASP A 455 21.11 -17.43 9.75
C ASP A 455 20.93 -17.66 11.26
N GLU A 456 21.30 -16.67 12.08
CA GLU A 456 21.13 -16.73 13.53
C GLU A 456 19.66 -16.79 13.94
N ILE A 457 18.82 -15.94 13.35
CA ILE A 457 17.37 -15.92 13.63
C ILE A 457 16.72 -17.21 13.17
N ALA A 458 17.08 -17.73 11.99
CA ALA A 458 16.59 -19.02 11.51
C ALA A 458 16.94 -20.17 12.47
N ALA A 459 18.18 -20.19 12.98
CA ALA A 459 18.61 -21.19 13.97
C ALA A 459 17.86 -21.06 15.32
N LEU A 460 17.47 -19.84 15.70
CA LEU A 460 16.64 -19.60 16.89
C LEU A 460 15.21 -20.10 16.68
N VAL A 461 14.56 -19.69 15.59
CA VAL A 461 13.19 -20.10 15.24
C VAL A 461 13.10 -21.62 15.08
N ALA A 462 14.11 -22.26 14.49
CA ALA A 462 14.14 -23.72 14.30
C ALA A 462 14.00 -24.53 15.59
N LYS A 463 14.38 -23.96 16.75
CA LYS A 463 14.20 -24.63 18.05
C LYS A 463 12.72 -24.85 18.41
N ASP A 464 11.84 -24.00 17.91
CA ASP A 464 10.40 -24.08 18.14
C ASP A 464 9.71 -25.11 17.22
N PHE A 465 10.44 -25.65 16.23
CA PHE A 465 9.93 -26.58 15.21
C PHE A 465 10.79 -27.86 15.12
N PRO A 466 10.92 -28.64 16.21
CA PRO A 466 11.79 -29.82 16.24
C PRO A 466 11.31 -30.95 15.33
N ASP A 467 10.06 -30.91 14.84
CA ASP A 467 9.50 -31.90 13.91
C ASP A 467 9.84 -31.61 12.44
N LEU A 468 10.49 -30.47 12.14
CA LEU A 468 10.93 -30.12 10.80
C LEU A 468 12.37 -30.57 10.53
N LYS A 469 12.59 -31.07 9.32
CA LYS A 469 13.94 -31.11 8.75
C LYS A 469 14.30 -29.70 8.31
N VAL A 470 15.41 -29.17 8.83
CA VAL A 470 15.90 -27.82 8.51
C VAL A 470 17.31 -27.94 7.93
N ASP A 471 17.54 -27.34 6.77
CA ASP A 471 18.88 -27.13 6.26
C ASP A 471 19.07 -25.71 5.74
N LYS A 472 20.34 -25.32 5.54
CA LYS A 472 20.72 -24.00 5.04
C LYS A 472 21.56 -24.17 3.79
N MET A 473 21.41 -23.25 2.84
CA MET A 473 22.24 -23.23 1.65
C MET A 473 22.55 -21.81 1.16
N LEU A 474 23.67 -21.66 0.46
CA LEU A 474 23.97 -20.40 -0.23
C LEU A 474 23.17 -20.31 -1.54
N VAL A 475 22.72 -19.11 -1.93
CA VAL A 475 21.84 -18.93 -3.10
C VAL A 475 22.40 -19.51 -4.41
N ASP A 476 23.72 -19.42 -4.63
CA ASP A 476 24.40 -20.02 -5.77
C ASP A 476 24.44 -21.54 -5.72
N ALA A 477 24.63 -22.14 -4.53
CA ALA A 477 24.51 -23.58 -4.38
C ALA A 477 23.03 -24.02 -4.53
N MET A 478 22.07 -23.18 -4.14
CA MET A 478 20.65 -23.43 -4.28
C MET A 478 20.23 -23.61 -5.74
N THR A 479 20.68 -22.75 -6.64
CA THR A 479 20.36 -22.88 -8.07
C THR A 479 20.87 -24.22 -8.62
N THR A 480 22.05 -24.68 -8.21
CA THR A 480 22.57 -26.00 -8.64
C THR A 480 21.72 -27.16 -8.10
N ARG A 481 21.27 -27.08 -6.85
CA ARG A 481 20.45 -28.13 -6.22
C ARG A 481 19.06 -28.22 -6.84
N MET A 482 18.45 -27.08 -7.17
CA MET A 482 17.16 -27.03 -7.86
C MET A 482 17.20 -27.76 -9.20
N VAL A 483 18.33 -27.73 -9.90
CA VAL A 483 18.51 -28.41 -11.19
C VAL A 483 18.91 -29.87 -11.03
N LEU A 484 19.89 -30.15 -10.16
CA LEU A 484 20.52 -31.48 -10.08
C LEU A 484 19.84 -32.44 -9.11
N LYS A 485 19.13 -31.93 -8.10
CA LYS A 485 18.45 -32.71 -7.05
C LYS A 485 17.10 -32.07 -6.68
N PRO A 486 16.22 -31.79 -7.65
CA PRO A 486 14.98 -31.06 -7.41
C PRO A 486 14.07 -31.68 -6.33
N GLU A 487 14.03 -33.00 -6.26
CA GLU A 487 13.22 -33.77 -5.32
C GLU A 487 13.64 -33.59 -3.85
N SER A 488 14.86 -33.10 -3.63
CA SER A 488 15.45 -32.87 -2.31
C SER A 488 15.01 -31.57 -1.63
N LEU A 489 14.09 -30.83 -2.26
CA LEU A 489 13.56 -29.55 -1.80
C LEU A 489 12.06 -29.64 -1.55
N ASP A 490 11.55 -28.73 -0.71
CA ASP A 490 10.15 -28.62 -0.34
C ASP A 490 9.77 -27.15 -0.07
N THR A 491 10.02 -26.63 1.14
CA THR A 491 9.81 -25.22 1.46
C THR A 491 11.14 -24.47 1.43
N ILE A 492 11.17 -23.30 0.81
CA ILE A 492 12.37 -22.48 0.66
C ILE A 492 12.06 -21.10 1.21
N VAL A 493 12.89 -20.57 2.10
CA VAL A 493 12.76 -19.19 2.59
C VAL A 493 14.02 -18.41 2.25
N ALA A 494 13.85 -17.22 1.68
CA ALA A 494 14.96 -16.35 1.33
C ALA A 494 14.55 -14.88 1.35
N THR A 495 15.56 -14.01 1.28
CA THR A 495 15.35 -12.56 1.17
C THR A 495 14.72 -12.19 -0.16
N ASN A 496 14.26 -10.94 -0.24
CA ASN A 496 13.54 -10.40 -1.37
C ASN A 496 14.20 -10.73 -2.74
N LEU A 497 15.45 -10.29 -2.96
CA LEU A 497 16.18 -10.54 -4.21
C LEU A 497 16.46 -12.03 -4.46
N HIS A 498 16.87 -12.77 -3.44
CA HIS A 498 17.24 -14.18 -3.61
C HIS A 498 16.02 -15.03 -3.96
N ALA A 499 14.90 -14.85 -3.27
CA ALA A 499 13.68 -15.60 -3.54
C ALA A 499 13.09 -15.25 -4.91
N ASP A 500 13.21 -14.00 -5.37
CA ASP A 500 12.78 -13.59 -6.71
C ASP A 500 13.48 -14.42 -7.79
N ILE A 501 14.82 -14.43 -7.76
CA ILE A 501 15.67 -15.21 -8.68
C ILE A 501 15.35 -16.71 -8.62
N LEU A 502 15.21 -17.26 -7.40
CA LEU A 502 14.93 -18.67 -7.22
C LEU A 502 13.53 -19.03 -7.72
N SER A 503 12.53 -18.17 -7.53
CA SER A 503 11.18 -18.44 -8.00
C SER A 503 11.04 -18.37 -9.52
N ASP A 504 11.76 -17.47 -10.19
CA ASP A 504 11.83 -17.44 -11.65
C ASP A 504 12.46 -18.73 -12.20
N LEU A 505 13.56 -19.19 -11.57
CA LEU A 505 14.16 -20.47 -11.90
C LEU A 505 13.18 -21.61 -11.64
N ALA A 506 12.47 -21.61 -10.52
CA ALA A 506 11.50 -22.64 -10.19
C ALA A 506 10.39 -22.73 -11.26
N ALA A 507 9.82 -21.59 -11.66
CA ALA A 507 8.79 -21.53 -12.68
C ALA A 507 9.29 -22.09 -14.02
N ALA A 508 10.48 -21.65 -14.46
CA ALA A 508 11.11 -22.18 -15.67
C ALA A 508 11.33 -23.70 -15.58
N LEU A 509 11.78 -24.21 -14.44
CA LEU A 509 11.96 -25.66 -14.21
C LEU A 509 10.63 -26.42 -14.13
N ALA A 510 9.53 -25.77 -13.78
CA ALA A 510 8.21 -26.39 -13.78
C ALA A 510 7.55 -26.44 -15.18
N GLY A 511 8.09 -25.71 -16.16
CA GLY A 511 7.71 -25.79 -17.57
C GLY A 511 7.54 -24.42 -18.22
N SER A 512 7.14 -23.40 -17.48
CA SER A 512 6.98 -22.03 -17.99
C SER A 512 7.01 -21.01 -16.85
N ILE A 513 7.41 -19.78 -17.15
CA ILE A 513 7.22 -18.66 -16.21
C ILE A 513 5.72 -18.37 -16.03
N GLY A 514 4.91 -18.57 -17.08
CA GLY A 514 3.46 -18.27 -17.10
C GLY A 514 2.57 -19.18 -16.26
N ILE A 515 3.15 -20.15 -15.54
CA ILE A 515 2.41 -21.01 -14.59
C ILE A 515 2.60 -20.59 -13.13
N ALA A 516 3.48 -19.63 -12.82
CA ALA A 516 3.81 -19.26 -11.45
C ALA A 516 2.72 -18.39 -10.79
N PRO A 517 2.02 -18.89 -9.75
CA PRO A 517 1.10 -18.09 -8.96
C PRO A 517 1.85 -17.24 -7.94
N THR A 518 1.16 -16.26 -7.35
CA THR A 518 1.71 -15.52 -6.20
C THR A 518 0.65 -15.04 -5.24
N SER A 519 1.03 -15.11 -3.96
CA SER A 519 0.23 -14.66 -2.83
C SER A 519 1.08 -13.74 -1.97
N ASN A 520 0.79 -12.44 -1.99
CA ASN A 520 1.41 -11.48 -1.08
C ASN A 520 0.57 -11.36 0.19
N LEU A 521 0.95 -12.11 1.21
CA LEU A 521 0.14 -12.32 2.39
C LEU A 521 0.48 -11.34 3.51
N ASP A 522 -0.54 -10.98 4.26
CA ASP A 522 -0.42 -10.58 5.66
C ASP A 522 -0.80 -11.79 6.54
N PRO A 523 0.18 -12.57 7.03
CA PRO A 523 -0.09 -13.71 7.90
C PRO A 523 -0.90 -13.39 9.16
N THR A 524 -0.93 -12.14 9.63
CA THR A 524 -1.72 -11.75 10.80
C THR A 524 -3.23 -11.72 10.53
N ARG A 525 -3.62 -11.63 9.24
CA ARG A 525 -5.00 -11.42 8.77
C ARG A 525 -5.64 -10.10 9.26
N GLU A 526 -4.87 -9.19 9.85
CA GLU A 526 -5.36 -7.87 10.25
C GLU A 526 -5.57 -6.95 9.05
N ASN A 527 -4.81 -7.16 7.96
CA ASN A 527 -4.92 -6.41 6.71
C ASN A 527 -5.22 -7.35 5.53
N PRO A 528 -5.81 -6.84 4.43
CA PRO A 528 -6.04 -7.65 3.25
C PRO A 528 -4.74 -8.18 2.65
N SER A 529 -4.73 -9.45 2.25
CA SER A 529 -3.68 -10.07 1.40
C SER A 529 -3.94 -9.78 -0.08
N MET A 530 -2.92 -9.86 -0.92
CA MET A 530 -3.01 -9.73 -2.37
C MET A 530 -2.69 -11.06 -3.05
N PHE A 531 -3.39 -11.36 -4.14
CA PHE A 531 -3.16 -12.52 -4.98
C PHE A 531 -3.04 -12.03 -6.42
N GLU A 532 -1.85 -12.13 -6.99
CA GLU A 532 -1.57 -11.70 -8.35
C GLU A 532 -0.69 -12.73 -9.06
N PRO A 533 -1.01 -13.12 -10.32
CA PRO A 533 -0.16 -14.01 -11.08
C PRO A 533 1.13 -13.29 -11.49
N ILE A 534 2.24 -14.01 -11.47
CA ILE A 534 3.51 -13.47 -11.95
C ILE A 534 3.73 -13.93 -13.38
N HIS A 535 3.59 -12.98 -14.28
CA HIS A 535 4.14 -13.04 -15.61
C HIS A 535 5.13 -11.87 -15.71
N GLY A 536 6.38 -12.16 -16.07
CA GLY A 536 7.33 -11.11 -16.43
C GLY A 536 6.75 -10.21 -17.52
N SER A 537 7.29 -8.99 -17.69
CA SER A 537 6.80 -8.02 -18.67
C SER A 537 6.94 -8.56 -20.11
N ALA A 538 5.95 -9.33 -20.56
CA ALA A 538 5.93 -10.08 -21.81
C ALA A 538 5.57 -9.17 -22.99
N PHE A 539 6.39 -8.14 -23.20
CA PHE A 539 6.15 -7.09 -24.19
C PHE A 539 6.00 -7.66 -25.61
N ASP A 540 6.71 -8.74 -25.91
CA ASP A 540 6.72 -9.44 -27.19
C ASP A 540 5.38 -10.11 -27.55
N ILE A 541 4.52 -10.41 -26.57
CA ILE A 541 3.20 -11.03 -26.78
C ILE A 541 2.01 -10.11 -26.50
N THR A 542 2.27 -8.84 -26.18
CA THR A 542 1.22 -7.83 -25.91
C THR A 542 0.22 -7.75 -27.06
N GLY A 543 -1.07 -7.87 -26.75
CA GLY A 543 -2.16 -7.75 -27.73
C GLY A 543 -2.33 -8.96 -28.67
N LYS A 544 -1.54 -10.03 -28.50
CA LYS A 544 -1.63 -11.24 -29.36
C LYS A 544 -2.61 -12.30 -28.85
N GLY A 545 -3.09 -12.19 -27.61
CA GLY A 545 -4.03 -13.15 -27.02
C GLY A 545 -3.46 -14.55 -26.77
N ILE A 546 -2.15 -14.65 -26.54
CA ILE A 546 -1.42 -15.92 -26.35
C ILE A 546 -0.74 -16.03 -24.98
N ALA A 547 -1.10 -15.15 -24.03
CA ALA A 547 -0.60 -15.23 -22.66
C ALA A 547 -1.19 -16.46 -21.95
N ASN A 548 -0.39 -17.11 -21.12
CA ASN A 548 -0.82 -18.29 -20.37
C ASN A 548 -1.72 -17.90 -19.18
N PRO A 549 -2.99 -18.34 -19.13
CA PRO A 549 -3.89 -18.00 -18.03
C PRO A 549 -3.72 -18.90 -16.79
N VAL A 550 -2.91 -19.97 -16.85
CA VAL A 550 -2.78 -20.97 -15.77
C VAL A 550 -2.33 -20.34 -14.45
N ALA A 551 -1.33 -19.45 -14.46
CA ALA A 551 -0.91 -18.74 -13.26
C ALA A 551 -2.07 -17.94 -12.61
N THR A 552 -2.98 -17.39 -13.43
CA THR A 552 -4.13 -16.63 -12.92
C THR A 552 -5.11 -17.54 -12.19
N PHE A 553 -5.44 -18.70 -12.76
CA PHE A 553 -6.31 -19.68 -12.09
C PHE A 553 -5.68 -20.22 -10.81
N TRP A 554 -4.39 -20.54 -10.83
CA TRP A 554 -3.73 -21.06 -9.64
C TRP A 554 -3.60 -19.97 -8.55
N THR A 555 -3.37 -18.72 -8.93
CA THR A 555 -3.44 -17.57 -8.00
C THR A 555 -4.84 -17.45 -7.37
N ALA A 556 -5.91 -17.71 -8.13
CA ALA A 556 -7.26 -17.77 -7.57
C ALA A 556 -7.45 -18.93 -6.59
N CYS A 557 -6.85 -20.11 -6.84
CA CYS A 557 -6.83 -21.21 -5.87
C CYS A 557 -6.14 -20.82 -4.55
N GLU A 558 -5.01 -20.10 -4.63
CA GLU A 558 -4.32 -19.60 -3.45
C GLU A 558 -5.20 -18.63 -2.64
N MET A 559 -5.90 -17.73 -3.33
CA MET A 559 -6.87 -16.82 -2.72
C MET A 559 -8.00 -17.57 -2.01
N LEU A 560 -8.62 -18.54 -2.70
CA LEU A 560 -9.69 -19.38 -2.13
C LEU A 560 -9.19 -20.12 -0.88
N SER A 561 -8.02 -20.74 -0.96
CA SER A 561 -7.39 -21.42 0.19
C SER A 561 -7.17 -20.46 1.36
N TRP A 562 -6.69 -19.25 1.10
CA TRP A 562 -6.49 -18.23 2.12
C TRP A 562 -7.80 -17.78 2.79
N LEU A 563 -8.89 -17.71 2.03
CA LEU A 563 -10.22 -17.37 2.52
C LEU A 563 -10.91 -18.51 3.28
N GLY A 564 -10.30 -19.69 3.35
CA GLY A 564 -10.86 -20.87 4.03
C GLY A 564 -11.61 -21.83 3.09
N GLU A 565 -11.67 -21.52 1.79
CA GLU A 565 -12.35 -22.29 0.75
C GLU A 565 -11.41 -23.32 0.10
N LYS A 566 -10.71 -24.11 0.93
CA LYS A 566 -9.68 -25.05 0.46
C LYS A 566 -10.23 -26.09 -0.52
N GLU A 567 -11.45 -26.59 -0.27
CA GLU A 567 -12.08 -27.59 -1.14
C GLU A 567 -12.33 -27.04 -2.55
N ALA A 568 -12.79 -25.78 -2.65
CA ALA A 568 -12.98 -25.10 -3.93
C ALA A 568 -11.65 -24.83 -4.63
N ALA A 569 -10.61 -24.44 -3.88
CA ALA A 569 -9.27 -24.25 -4.42
C ALA A 569 -8.70 -25.54 -5.02
N ASP A 570 -8.80 -26.66 -4.29
CA ASP A 570 -8.30 -27.96 -4.71
C ASP A 570 -9.07 -28.45 -5.96
N GLN A 571 -10.39 -28.28 -6.00
CA GLN A 571 -11.22 -28.59 -7.18
C GLN A 571 -10.86 -27.76 -8.41
N LEU A 572 -10.69 -26.45 -8.25
CA LEU A 572 -10.29 -25.57 -9.36
C LEU A 572 -8.91 -25.95 -9.89
N LEU A 573 -7.96 -26.26 -9.01
CA LEU A 573 -6.62 -26.66 -9.42
C LEU A 573 -6.62 -28.00 -10.17
N GLU A 574 -7.44 -28.96 -9.72
CA GLU A 574 -7.64 -30.24 -10.39
C GLU A 574 -8.23 -30.04 -11.80
N ILE A 575 -9.21 -29.15 -11.95
CA ILE A 575 -9.81 -28.83 -13.25
C ILE A 575 -8.77 -28.23 -14.20
N VAL A 576 -7.95 -27.29 -13.73
CA VAL A 576 -6.88 -26.69 -14.55
C VAL A 576 -5.89 -27.77 -15.01
N GLU A 577 -5.51 -28.68 -14.11
CA GLU A 577 -4.63 -29.81 -14.46
C GLU A 577 -5.25 -30.76 -15.49
N ASP A 578 -6.56 -31.02 -15.43
CA ASP A 578 -7.25 -31.86 -16.40
C ASP A 578 -7.30 -31.23 -17.80
N VAL A 579 -7.48 -29.91 -17.88
CA VAL A 579 -7.42 -29.18 -19.15
C VAL A 579 -6.01 -29.24 -19.76
N CYS A 580 -4.98 -29.08 -18.93
CA CYS A 580 -3.59 -29.27 -19.37
C CYS A 580 -3.33 -30.71 -19.82
N GLU A 581 -3.85 -31.72 -19.12
CA GLU A 581 -3.72 -33.14 -19.48
C GLU A 581 -4.41 -33.50 -20.81
N LYS A 582 -5.49 -32.79 -21.16
CA LYS A 582 -6.15 -32.88 -22.47
C LYS A 582 -5.35 -32.23 -23.62
N GLY A 583 -4.21 -31.61 -23.33
CA GLY A 583 -3.36 -30.95 -24.32
C GLY A 583 -3.79 -29.52 -24.67
N ILE A 584 -4.77 -28.95 -23.94
CA ILE A 584 -5.28 -27.60 -24.20
C ILE A 584 -4.44 -26.62 -23.39
N MET A 585 -3.35 -26.15 -24.00
CA MET A 585 -2.39 -25.27 -23.35
C MET A 585 -1.80 -24.27 -24.35
N THR A 586 -1.29 -23.15 -23.82
CA THR A 586 -0.61 -22.12 -24.61
C THR A 586 0.77 -22.58 -25.09
N ALA A 587 1.34 -21.83 -26.05
CA ALA A 587 2.59 -22.19 -26.72
C ALA A 587 3.80 -22.33 -25.78
N ASP A 588 3.85 -21.55 -24.70
CA ASP A 588 4.91 -21.62 -23.67
C ASP A 588 4.88 -22.94 -22.88
N LEU A 589 3.74 -23.64 -22.84
CA LEU A 589 3.62 -24.97 -22.26
C LEU A 589 3.71 -26.10 -23.29
N GLY A 590 3.93 -25.78 -24.56
CA GLY A 590 4.06 -26.74 -25.65
C GLY A 590 2.77 -27.03 -26.43
N GLY A 591 1.70 -26.26 -26.21
CA GLY A 591 0.46 -26.36 -26.96
C GLY A 591 0.33 -25.32 -28.08
N SER A 592 -0.89 -25.15 -28.59
CA SER A 592 -1.20 -24.17 -29.65
C SER A 592 -2.41 -23.29 -29.33
N ALA A 593 -3.00 -23.44 -28.14
CA ALA A 593 -4.19 -22.71 -27.75
C ALA A 593 -3.87 -21.25 -27.40
N THR A 594 -4.84 -20.38 -27.62
CA THR A 594 -4.85 -18.98 -27.19
C THR A 594 -5.27 -18.86 -25.72
N THR A 595 -5.06 -17.69 -25.13
CA THR A 595 -5.52 -17.38 -23.76
C THR A 595 -7.01 -17.66 -23.59
N ILE A 596 -7.81 -17.29 -24.60
CA ILE A 596 -9.28 -17.45 -24.57
C ILE A 596 -9.66 -18.93 -24.67
N GLU A 597 -9.01 -19.70 -25.54
CA GLU A 597 -9.32 -21.13 -25.70
C GLU A 597 -9.00 -21.94 -24.44
N VAL A 598 -7.85 -21.67 -23.78
CA VAL A 598 -7.53 -22.30 -22.49
C VAL A 598 -8.53 -21.88 -21.41
N THR A 599 -8.89 -20.58 -21.36
CA THR A 599 -9.87 -20.07 -20.39
C THR A 599 -11.24 -20.72 -20.58
N GLN A 600 -11.71 -20.84 -21.82
CA GLN A 600 -12.99 -21.46 -22.14
C GLN A 600 -12.99 -22.94 -21.78
N ALA A 601 -11.90 -23.67 -22.07
CA ALA A 601 -11.80 -25.08 -21.71
C ALA A 601 -11.85 -25.30 -20.19
N VAL A 602 -11.27 -24.40 -19.39
CA VAL A 602 -11.39 -24.42 -17.92
C VAL A 602 -12.83 -24.15 -17.49
N CYS A 603 -13.51 -23.16 -18.07
CA CYS A 603 -14.93 -22.89 -17.78
C CYS A 603 -15.84 -24.07 -18.14
N ASP A 604 -15.65 -24.68 -19.31
CA ASP A 604 -16.43 -25.84 -19.76
C ASP A 604 -16.22 -27.05 -18.84
N GLU A 605 -14.99 -27.25 -18.35
CA GLU A 605 -14.68 -28.32 -17.40
C GLU A 605 -15.28 -28.06 -16.01
N ILE A 606 -15.31 -26.79 -15.56
CA ILE A 606 -16.05 -26.37 -14.36
C ILE A 606 -17.53 -26.73 -14.51
N ASP A 607 -18.18 -26.34 -15.61
CA ASP A 607 -19.60 -26.61 -15.85
C ASP A 607 -19.88 -28.12 -15.93
N SER A 608 -19.00 -28.88 -16.57
CA SER A 608 -19.10 -30.34 -16.68
C SER A 608 -19.02 -31.04 -15.31
N LYS A 609 -18.05 -30.66 -14.47
CA LYS A 609 -17.81 -31.32 -13.18
C LYS A 609 -18.71 -30.80 -12.05
N LEU A 610 -19.02 -29.50 -12.05
CA LEU A 610 -19.68 -28.82 -10.93
C LEU A 610 -21.09 -28.32 -11.27
N GLY A 611 -21.41 -28.12 -12.56
CA GLY A 611 -22.70 -27.58 -13.02
C GLY A 611 -23.91 -28.53 -12.90
N GLN A 612 -23.73 -29.76 -12.43
CA GLN A 612 -24.82 -30.72 -12.20
C GLN A 612 -25.31 -30.85 -10.75
N LYS A 613 -24.93 -29.95 -9.83
CA LYS A 613 -25.58 -29.85 -8.51
C LYS A 613 -26.61 -28.72 -8.51
N LYS A 614 -27.87 -29.09 -8.76
CA LYS A 614 -29.05 -28.30 -8.37
C LYS A 614 -29.33 -28.48 -6.88
#